data_AF-T1EN33-F1
#
_entry.id   AF-T1EN33-F1
#
_cell.length_a   1.000
_cell.length_b   1.000
_cell.length_c   1.000
_cell.angle_alpha   90.00
_cell.angle_beta   90.00
_cell.angle_gamma   90.00
#
_symmetry.space_group_name_H-M   'P 1'
#
loop_
_entity.id
_entity.type
_entity.pdbx_description
1 polymer ?
#
loop_
_entity_poly.entity_id
_entity_poly.type
_entity_poly.pdbx_seq_one_letter_code
_entity_poly.pdbx_strand_id
1 'polypeptide(L)'
;MWMNPLYVDDVIKLVRMWMVTLKKQGCGKMIQAGAEGVLQAMMLSIGALRFSDNHLELTSHPSDLHRDFFFRRINYGQNTHLNISIRVGLNNKAMLYVTLDRNNESYYACDAGCLDAPVHLRGLFNIRPLQSKAKTLKPSTR
;
A
#
# COMPACT_ATOMS: atom_id res chain seq x y z
N MET A 1 7.35 -17.95 -4.61
CA MET A 1 7.06 -17.36 -5.93
C MET A 1 8.38 -17.19 -6.68
N TRP A 2 8.92 -18.30 -7.18
CA TRP A 2 10.14 -18.32 -8.00
C TRP A 2 9.93 -19.44 -9.03
N MET A 3 9.69 -19.07 -10.28
CA MET A 3 9.78 -19.97 -11.44
C MET A 3 11.07 -19.63 -12.16
N ASN A 4 11.75 -20.64 -12.71
CA ASN A 4 12.82 -20.45 -13.69
C ASN A 4 12.20 -20.59 -15.08
N PRO A 5 11.72 -19.49 -15.70
CA PRO A 5 11.17 -19.57 -17.04
C PRO A 5 12.31 -19.87 -18.03
N LEU A 6 12.21 -21.00 -18.72
CA LEU A 6 13.15 -21.37 -19.78
C LEU A 6 12.59 -21.04 -21.17
N TYR A 7 11.27 -20.86 -21.27
CA TYR A 7 10.56 -20.59 -22.51
C TYR A 7 9.61 -19.38 -22.39
N VAL A 8 9.28 -18.76 -23.53
CA VAL A 8 8.38 -17.60 -23.60
C VAL A 8 7.00 -17.92 -23.01
N ASP A 9 6.48 -19.13 -23.24
CA ASP A 9 5.21 -19.58 -22.67
C ASP A 9 5.20 -19.58 -21.14
N ASP A 10 6.34 -19.87 -20.51
CA ASP A 10 6.46 -19.85 -19.05
C ASP A 10 6.44 -18.42 -18.52
N VAL A 11 7.05 -17.48 -19.24
CA VAL A 11 6.96 -16.05 -18.93
C VAL A 11 5.51 -15.57 -19.04
N ILE A 12 4.80 -15.95 -20.11
CA ILE A 12 3.39 -15.58 -20.29
C ILE A 12 2.52 -16.12 -19.14
N LYS A 13 2.73 -17.38 -18.73
CA LYS A 13 2.02 -17.98 -17.59
C LYS A 13 2.34 -17.25 -16.28
N LEU A 14 3.60 -16.91 -16.05
CA LEU A 14 4.05 -16.18 -14.87
C LEU A 14 3.38 -14.80 -14.78
N VAL A 15 3.39 -14.05 -15.89
CA VAL A 15 2.74 -12.72 -15.97
C VAL A 15 1.24 -12.84 -15.71
N ARG A 16 0.55 -13.82 -16.29
CA ARG A 16 -0.88 -14.05 -16.02
C ARG A 16 -1.16 -14.31 -14.54
N MET A 17 -0.31 -15.12 -13.89
CA MET A 17 -0.43 -15.39 -12.46
C MET A 17 -0.21 -14.12 -11.62
N TRP A 18 0.75 -13.28 -12.01
CA TRP A 18 0.99 -11.99 -11.35
C TRP A 18 -0.21 -11.06 -11.49
N MET A 19 -0.80 -10.95 -12.69
CA MET A 19 -1.99 -10.13 -12.91
C MET A 19 -3.17 -10.57 -12.03
N VAL A 20 -3.40 -11.88 -11.92
CA VAL A 20 -4.45 -12.43 -11.03
C VAL A 20 -4.13 -12.12 -9.57
N THR A 21 -2.87 -12.25 -9.17
CA THR A 21 -2.41 -11.97 -7.79
C THR A 21 -2.63 -10.50 -7.44
N LEU A 22 -2.18 -9.57 -8.29
CA LEU A 22 -2.34 -8.13 -8.09
C LEU A 22 -3.83 -7.75 -8.03
N LYS A 23 -4.68 -8.35 -8.87
CA LYS A 23 -6.12 -8.12 -8.83
C LYS A 23 -6.74 -8.58 -7.51
N LYS A 24 -6.31 -9.74 -6.99
CA LYS A 24 -6.74 -10.25 -5.67
C LYS A 24 -6.25 -9.39 -4.50
N GLN A 25 -5.11 -8.71 -4.67
CA GLN A 25 -4.59 -7.70 -3.74
C GLN A 25 -5.24 -6.32 -3.89
N GLY A 26 -6.36 -6.21 -4.64
CA GLY A 26 -7.14 -4.99 -4.76
C GLY A 26 -6.64 -3.99 -5.81
N CYS A 27 -5.52 -4.27 -6.47
CA CYS A 27 -4.94 -3.39 -7.50
C CYS A 27 -5.69 -3.42 -8.86
N GLY A 28 -6.96 -3.85 -8.88
CA GLY A 28 -7.72 -4.07 -10.12
C GLY A 28 -7.84 -2.83 -11.01
N LYS A 29 -8.16 -1.67 -10.43
CA LYS A 29 -8.21 -0.37 -11.15
C LYS A 29 -6.85 0.02 -11.73
N MET A 30 -5.79 -0.23 -10.99
CA MET A 30 -4.42 0.05 -11.42
C MET A 30 -4.02 -0.82 -12.61
N ILE A 31 -4.32 -2.12 -12.56
CA ILE A 31 -4.06 -3.03 -13.68
C ILE A 31 -4.83 -2.61 -14.94
N GLN A 32 -6.08 -2.15 -14.77
CA GLN A 32 -6.91 -1.65 -15.88
C GLN A 32 -6.37 -0.36 -16.50
N ALA A 33 -5.57 0.43 -15.77
CA ALA A 33 -4.94 1.64 -16.27
C ALA A 33 -3.76 1.37 -17.23
N GLY A 34 -3.41 0.10 -17.46
CA GLY A 34 -2.37 -0.30 -18.42
C GLY A 34 -0.99 -0.49 -17.77
N ALA A 35 0.06 -0.39 -18.59
CA ALA A 35 1.43 -0.76 -18.18
C ALA A 35 1.93 0.02 -16.95
N GLU A 36 1.66 1.34 -16.90
CA GLU A 36 2.05 2.17 -15.76
C GLU A 36 1.34 1.75 -14.47
N GLY A 37 0.04 1.49 -14.54
CA GLY A 37 -0.72 1.06 -13.38
C GLY A 37 -0.37 -0.36 -12.92
N VAL A 38 0.04 -1.25 -13.82
CA VAL A 38 0.62 -2.55 -13.46
C VAL A 38 1.94 -2.37 -12.68
N LEU A 39 2.82 -1.47 -13.12
CA LEU A 39 4.06 -1.17 -12.41
C LEU A 39 3.80 -0.60 -11.01
N GLN A 40 2.84 0.32 -10.88
CA GLN A 40 2.44 0.86 -9.58
C GLN A 40 1.85 -0.24 -8.68
N ALA A 41 0.98 -1.10 -9.20
CA ALA A 41 0.44 -2.25 -8.47
C ALA A 41 1.54 -3.18 -7.96
N MET A 42 2.55 -3.46 -8.79
CA MET A 42 3.71 -4.25 -8.38
C MET A 42 4.49 -3.58 -7.25
N MET A 43 4.81 -2.27 -7.37
CA MET A 43 5.52 -1.54 -6.31
C MET A 43 4.76 -1.58 -4.97
N LEU A 44 3.44 -1.40 -5.01
CA LEU A 44 2.60 -1.43 -3.81
C LEU A 44 2.52 -2.83 -3.19
N SER A 45 2.50 -3.88 -4.01
CA SER A 45 2.51 -5.27 -3.53
C SER A 45 3.80 -5.59 -2.74
N ILE A 46 4.93 -4.97 -3.10
CA ILE A 46 6.20 -5.11 -2.35
C ILE A 46 6.08 -4.47 -0.97
N GLY A 47 5.35 -3.36 -0.85
CA GLY A 47 5.08 -2.68 0.42
C GLY A 47 3.95 -3.31 1.24
N ALA A 48 3.37 -4.43 0.81
CA ALA A 48 2.17 -5.04 1.39
C ALA A 48 0.98 -4.07 1.52
N LEU A 49 0.89 -3.11 0.59
CA LEU A 49 -0.18 -2.15 0.51
C LEU A 49 -1.31 -2.73 -0.35
N ARG A 50 -2.52 -2.75 0.19
CA ARG A 50 -3.74 -3.18 -0.47
C ARG A 50 -4.59 -1.96 -0.75
N PHE A 51 -5.01 -1.82 -2.01
CA PHE A 51 -5.86 -0.73 -2.45
C PHE A 51 -7.25 -1.30 -2.68
N SER A 52 -8.26 -0.72 -2.07
CA SER A 52 -9.64 -0.85 -2.48
C SER A 52 -10.12 0.53 -2.90
N ASP A 53 -11.14 0.60 -3.75
CA ASP A 53 -11.56 1.81 -4.50
C ASP A 53 -11.27 3.16 -3.83
N ASN A 54 -11.66 3.34 -2.56
CA ASN A 54 -11.45 4.56 -1.78
C ASN A 54 -10.70 4.33 -0.45
N HIS A 55 -10.09 3.14 -0.29
CA HIS A 55 -9.50 2.68 0.95
C HIS A 55 -8.10 2.08 0.77
N LEU A 56 -7.11 2.66 1.45
CA LEU A 56 -5.73 2.21 1.50
C LEU A 56 -5.45 1.42 2.78
N GLU A 57 -4.90 0.22 2.65
CA GLU A 57 -4.61 -0.67 3.76
C GLU A 57 -3.15 -1.11 3.74
N LEU A 58 -2.45 -0.98 4.88
CA LEU A 58 -1.17 -1.66 5.09
C LEU A 58 -1.42 -2.99 5.79
N THR A 59 -1.13 -4.09 5.10
CA THR A 59 -1.38 -5.44 5.61
C THR A 59 -0.20 -6.01 6.43
N SER A 60 1.01 -5.51 6.20
CA SER A 60 2.20 -5.95 6.95
C SER A 60 2.10 -5.60 8.43
N HIS A 61 2.48 -6.57 9.29
CA HIS A 61 2.68 -6.27 10.69
C HIS A 61 3.97 -5.47 10.86
N PRO A 62 4.00 -4.46 11.72
CA PRO A 62 5.16 -3.58 11.92
C PRO A 62 6.39 -4.22 12.55
N SER A 63 6.24 -5.40 13.15
CA SER A 63 7.40 -6.25 13.47
C SER A 63 8.14 -6.77 12.24
N ASP A 64 7.45 -6.86 11.10
CA ASP A 64 7.96 -7.44 9.87
C ASP A 64 8.66 -6.37 9.01
N LEU A 65 8.42 -5.09 9.34
CA LEU A 65 9.08 -3.96 8.71
C LEU A 65 10.47 -3.75 9.31
N HIS A 66 11.49 -4.13 8.53
CA HIS A 66 12.89 -3.93 8.88
C HIS A 66 13.50 -2.68 8.23
N ARG A 67 12.76 -2.02 7.33
CA ARG A 67 13.24 -0.89 6.52
C ARG A 67 12.13 0.11 6.28
N ASP A 68 12.54 1.36 6.07
CA ASP A 68 11.65 2.42 5.63
C ASP A 68 11.22 2.20 4.19
N PHE A 69 9.95 2.49 3.91
CA PHE A 69 9.40 2.48 2.57
C PHE A 69 8.90 3.86 2.16
N PHE A 70 9.09 4.19 0.89
CA PHE A 70 8.67 5.47 0.33
C PHE A 70 8.08 5.26 -1.03
N PHE A 71 6.78 5.55 -1.14
CA PHE A 71 6.06 5.56 -2.38
C PHE A 71 5.66 7.00 -2.67
N ARG A 72 6.06 7.53 -3.83
CA ARG A 72 5.77 8.90 -4.21
C ARG A 72 4.96 8.90 -5.50
N ARG A 73 4.00 9.83 -5.59
CA ARG A 73 3.17 10.08 -6.77
C ARG A 73 2.45 8.82 -7.28
N ILE A 74 1.94 8.00 -6.38
CA ILE A 74 1.13 6.84 -6.75
C ILE A 74 -0.22 7.34 -7.27
N ASN A 75 -0.63 6.93 -8.47
CA ASN A 75 -1.88 7.37 -9.07
C ASN A 75 -3.04 6.57 -8.47
N TYR A 76 -3.93 7.24 -7.74
CA TYR A 76 -5.08 6.62 -7.08
C TYR A 76 -6.36 6.70 -7.92
N GLY A 77 -6.42 7.62 -8.89
CA GLY A 77 -7.57 7.85 -9.74
C GLY A 77 -7.87 9.34 -9.96
N GLN A 78 -8.49 9.67 -11.10
CA GLN A 78 -8.91 11.03 -11.49
C GLN A 78 -7.87 12.14 -11.17
N ASN A 79 -6.60 11.89 -11.50
CA ASN A 79 -5.49 12.83 -11.29
C ASN A 79 -5.12 13.09 -9.81
N THR A 80 -5.55 12.20 -8.91
CA THR A 80 -5.16 12.19 -7.50
C THR A 80 -3.91 11.37 -7.31
N HIS A 81 -2.90 11.99 -6.70
CA HIS A 81 -1.62 11.35 -6.38
C HIS A 81 -1.48 11.17 -4.87
N LEU A 82 -1.00 10.00 -4.47
CA LEU A 82 -0.65 9.67 -3.11
C LEU A 82 0.87 9.68 -2.92
N ASN A 83 1.30 10.23 -1.79
CA ASN A 83 2.61 9.94 -1.23
C ASN A 83 2.45 9.16 0.07
N ILE A 84 3.11 8.02 0.15
CA ILE A 84 3.07 7.10 1.28
C ILE A 84 4.50 6.98 1.80
N SER A 85 4.71 7.18 3.09
CA SER A 85 5.99 6.93 3.74
C SER A 85 5.76 6.03 4.94
N ILE A 86 6.53 4.96 5.06
CA ILE A 86 6.51 4.06 6.20
C ILE A 86 7.87 4.15 6.86
N ARG A 87 7.90 4.54 8.14
CA ARG A 87 9.12 4.77 8.91
C ARG A 87 9.23 3.78 10.05
N VAL A 88 10.31 3.03 10.13
CA VAL A 88 10.59 2.08 11.20
C VAL A 88 11.45 2.77 12.26
N GLY A 89 10.90 2.91 13.46
CA GLY A 89 11.62 3.44 14.62
C GLY A 89 12.33 2.35 15.41
N LEU A 90 13.25 2.77 16.28
CA LEU A 90 14.14 1.92 17.12
C LEU A 90 13.44 0.93 18.07
N ASN A 91 12.12 0.97 18.21
CA ASN A 91 11.34 0.18 19.16
C ASN A 91 10.34 -0.80 18.48
N ASN A 92 10.62 -1.28 17.27
CA ASN A 92 9.67 -2.05 16.43
C ASN A 92 8.34 -1.33 16.19
N LYS A 93 8.39 0.01 16.18
CA LYS A 93 7.24 0.87 15.92
C LYS A 93 7.36 1.36 14.49
N ALA A 94 6.39 1.04 13.65
CA ALA A 94 6.29 1.68 12.34
C ALA A 94 5.34 2.88 12.41
N MET A 95 5.64 3.93 11.65
CA MET A 95 4.72 5.04 11.41
C MET A 95 4.37 5.09 9.93
N LEU A 96 3.08 5.01 9.62
CA LEU A 96 2.54 5.18 8.28
C LEU A 96 2.10 6.63 8.09
N TYR A 97 2.64 7.27 7.05
CA TYR A 97 2.31 8.62 6.61
C TYR A 97 1.69 8.53 5.23
N VAL A 98 0.52 9.14 5.05
CA VAL A 98 -0.20 9.18 3.77
C VAL A 98 -0.64 10.60 3.50
N THR A 99 -0.32 11.12 2.31
CA THR A 99 -0.73 12.46 1.87
C THR A 99 -1.35 12.39 0.47
N LEU A 100 -2.38 13.20 0.26
CA LEU A 100 -3.05 13.39 -1.03
C LEU A 100 -2.68 14.75 -1.62
N ASP A 101 -2.32 14.78 -2.90
CA ASP A 101 -2.06 16.03 -3.63
C ASP A 101 -3.36 16.71 -4.11
N ARG A 102 -4.42 15.94 -4.35
CA ARG A 102 -5.77 16.43 -4.72
C ARG A 102 -6.83 15.61 -3.98
N ASN A 103 -7.89 16.24 -3.52
CA ASN A 103 -8.94 15.58 -2.74
C ASN A 103 -10.30 15.77 -3.42
N ASN A 104 -10.51 15.10 -4.55
CA ASN A 104 -11.78 15.16 -5.27
C ASN A 104 -12.86 14.25 -4.65
N GLU A 105 -12.45 13.24 -3.88
CA GLU A 105 -13.30 12.27 -3.21
C GLU A 105 -12.89 12.06 -1.75
N SER A 106 -13.70 11.32 -0.99
CA SER A 106 -13.34 10.89 0.37
C SER A 106 -12.45 9.66 0.31
N TYR A 107 -11.21 9.77 0.76
CA TYR A 107 -10.26 8.66 0.84
C TYR A 107 -10.01 8.26 2.29
N TYR A 108 -9.74 6.99 2.52
CA TYR A 108 -9.51 6.44 3.85
C TYR A 108 -8.24 5.60 3.89
N ALA A 109 -7.56 5.56 5.03
CA ALA A 109 -6.42 4.68 5.24
C ALA A 109 -6.44 4.00 6.61
N CYS A 110 -5.95 2.77 6.67
CA CYS A 110 -5.76 2.00 7.90
C CYS A 110 -4.44 1.22 7.86
N ASP A 111 -3.98 0.76 9.02
CA ASP A 111 -2.83 -0.12 9.19
C ASP A 111 -3.24 -1.47 9.80
N ALA A 112 -2.29 -2.41 9.81
CA ALA A 112 -2.42 -3.74 10.42
C ALA A 112 -3.70 -4.50 10.02
N GLY A 113 -4.13 -4.37 8.76
CA GLY A 113 -5.35 -5.02 8.28
C GLY A 113 -6.67 -4.39 8.75
N CYS A 114 -6.67 -3.10 9.08
CA CYS A 114 -7.83 -2.37 9.63
C CYS A 114 -8.40 -2.96 10.92
N LEU A 115 -7.54 -3.38 11.85
CA LEU A 115 -7.97 -3.73 13.21
C LEU A 115 -8.63 -2.53 13.90
N ASP A 116 -8.18 -1.31 13.59
CA ASP A 116 -8.79 -0.04 13.98
C ASP A 116 -9.60 0.57 12.83
N ALA A 117 -10.57 1.44 13.15
CA ALA A 117 -11.40 2.10 12.16
C ALA A 117 -10.58 2.95 11.17
N PRO A 118 -10.86 2.89 9.85
CA PRO A 118 -10.15 3.65 8.85
C PRO A 118 -10.19 5.16 9.09
N VAL A 119 -9.05 5.82 8.90
CA VAL A 119 -8.92 7.26 9.08
C VAL A 119 -9.20 7.96 7.76
N HIS A 120 -10.13 8.91 7.77
CA HIS A 120 -10.42 9.74 6.62
C HIS A 120 -9.24 10.68 6.31
N LEU A 121 -8.73 10.60 5.08
CA LEU A 121 -7.66 11.43 4.56
C LEU A 121 -8.26 12.76 4.09
N ARG A 122 -7.92 13.87 4.76
CA ARG A 122 -8.26 15.23 4.32
C ARG A 122 -6.96 15.93 3.87
N GLY A 123 -7.02 16.65 2.75
CA GLY A 123 -5.88 17.35 2.14
C GLY A 123 -5.15 18.30 3.10
N LEU A 124 -3.82 18.37 2.89
CA LEU A 124 -2.73 19.01 3.64
C LEU A 124 -2.91 19.19 5.16
N PHE A 125 -2.00 18.54 5.89
CA PHE A 125 -1.83 18.56 7.34
C PHE A 125 -2.88 17.82 8.16
N ASN A 126 -2.60 16.54 8.34
CA ASN A 126 -2.65 15.98 9.68
C ASN A 126 -1.34 15.23 9.91
N ILE A 127 -0.38 15.88 10.59
CA ILE A 127 0.65 15.17 11.35
C ILE A 127 -0.10 14.46 12.48
N ARG A 128 -0.72 13.34 12.10
CA ARG A 128 -1.11 12.31 13.02
C ARG A 128 -0.26 11.14 12.60
N PRO A 129 0.83 10.86 13.33
CA PRO A 129 1.33 9.50 13.26
C PRO A 129 0.10 8.58 13.47
N LEU A 130 -0.15 7.49 12.76
CA LEU A 130 -1.36 6.71 13.04
C LEU A 130 -1.22 6.11 14.45
N GLN A 131 -1.78 6.73 15.51
CA GLN A 131 -2.43 6.12 16.70
C GLN A 131 -3.94 6.24 16.49
N SER A 132 -4.45 7.22 15.72
CA SER A 132 -4.86 8.53 16.29
C SER A 132 -3.80 9.61 16.68
N LYS A 133 -2.53 9.56 16.21
CA LYS A 133 -1.25 10.17 16.71
C LYS A 133 -0.22 9.16 17.33
N ALA A 134 0.49 8.34 16.53
CA ALA A 134 1.64 7.45 16.80
C ALA A 134 1.39 6.15 17.55
N LYS A 135 0.61 5.21 16.98
CA LYS A 135 0.69 3.75 17.21
C LYS A 135 2.09 3.35 16.83
N THR A 136 2.99 3.62 17.77
CA THR A 136 3.66 2.55 18.46
C THR A 136 2.89 1.26 18.28
N LEU A 137 3.24 0.49 17.27
CA LEU A 137 2.85 -0.89 17.23
C LEU A 137 3.60 -1.56 18.38
N LYS A 138 2.86 -1.79 19.47
CA LYS A 138 3.38 -2.65 20.52
C LYS A 138 3.39 -4.07 19.96
N PRO A 139 4.44 -4.86 20.22
CA PRO A 139 4.36 -6.29 19.96
C PRO A 139 3.16 -6.85 20.73
N SER A 140 2.29 -7.57 20.02
CA SER A 140 1.18 -8.29 20.64
C SER A 140 1.77 -9.36 21.57
N THR A 141 1.66 -9.16 22.88
CA THR A 141 1.87 -10.24 23.85
C THR A 141 0.68 -11.19 23.77
N ARG A 142 1.02 -12.44 23.47
CA ARG A 142 0.18 -13.64 23.36
C ARG A 142 -0.82 -13.81 24.48
#